data_AF-A0A512E4I8-F1
#
_entry.id   AF-A0A512E4I8-F1
#
_cell.length_a   1.000
_cell.length_b   1.000
_cell.length_c   1.000
_cell.angle_alpha   90.00
_cell.angle_beta   90.00
_cell.angle_gamma   90.00
#
_symmetry.space_group_name_H-M   'P 1'
#
loop_
_entity.id
_entity.type
_entity.pdbx_description
1 polymer ?
#
loop_
_entity_poly.entity_id
_entity_poly.type
_entity_poly.pdbx_seq_one_letter_code
_entity_poly.pdbx_strand_id
1 'polypeptide(L)'
;MHPHLAVRRLGVLNTKLENHKAALQGWFDTLDSHLYRLYLITGKDDFAKALPLIRRLREETTAVDGTSLDQVQGLQELTRQLNHVMCVLLDQAEMWSGSDHDPKQ
;
A
#
# COMPACT_ATOMS: atom_id res chain seq x y z
N MET A 1 28.04 -30.67 -4.01
CA MET A 1 26.95 -29.71 -3.76
C MET A 1 26.18 -30.17 -2.53
N HIS A 2 25.92 -29.30 -1.54
CA HIS A 2 25.26 -29.67 -0.27
C HIS A 2 23.75 -29.37 -0.31
N PRO A 3 22.87 -30.36 -0.55
CA PRO A 3 21.42 -30.15 -0.70
C PRO A 3 20.75 -29.61 0.57
N HIS A 4 21.23 -29.99 1.75
CA HIS A 4 20.70 -29.50 3.03
C HIS A 4 20.88 -27.98 3.24
N LEU A 5 21.93 -27.40 2.68
CA LEU A 5 22.18 -25.95 2.73
C LEU A 5 21.22 -25.17 1.82
N ALA A 6 20.86 -25.73 0.66
CA ALA A 6 19.90 -25.13 -0.26
C ALA A 6 18.49 -25.13 0.34
N VAL A 7 18.05 -26.24 0.94
CA VAL A 7 16.75 -26.36 1.62
C VAL A 7 16.63 -25.37 2.78
N ARG A 8 17.68 -25.25 3.60
CA ARG A 8 17.68 -24.31 4.74
C ARG A 8 17.62 -22.84 4.29
N ARG A 9 18.33 -22.50 3.21
CA ARG A 9 18.27 -21.14 2.62
C ARG A 9 16.89 -20.82 2.06
N LEU A 10 16.26 -21.77 1.36
CA LEU A 10 14.89 -21.65 0.87
C LEU A 10 13.88 -21.43 2.01
N GLY A 11 14.00 -22.20 3.10
CA GLY A 11 13.15 -22.02 4.28
C GLY A 11 13.26 -20.62 4.89
N VAL A 12 14.48 -20.10 5.05
CA VAL A 12 14.71 -18.74 5.58
C VAL A 12 14.16 -17.65 4.65
N LEU A 13 14.31 -17.81 3.33
CA LEU A 13 13.77 -16.86 2.35
C LEU A 13 12.23 -16.87 2.37
N ASN A 14 11.62 -18.05 2.49
CA ASN A 14 10.17 -18.17 2.58
C ASN A 14 9.61 -17.51 3.85
N THR A 15 10.24 -17.74 5.01
CA THR A 15 9.84 -17.06 6.26
C THR A 15 9.98 -15.54 6.16
N LYS A 16 11.05 -15.05 5.51
CA LYS A 16 11.19 -13.60 5.28
C LYS A 16 10.07 -13.07 4.39
N LEU A 17 9.75 -13.75 3.29
CA LEU A 17 8.66 -13.34 2.41
C LEU A 17 7.32 -13.25 3.15
N GLU A 18 6.98 -14.27 3.92
CA GLU A 18 5.73 -14.30 4.71
C GLU A 18 5.68 -13.19 5.77
N ASN A 19 6.80 -12.89 6.44
CA ASN A 19 6.88 -11.75 7.37
C ASN A 19 6.66 -10.40 6.65
N HIS A 20 7.20 -10.22 5.45
CA HIS A 20 7.00 -9.00 4.68
C HIS A 20 5.56 -8.89 4.19
N LYS A 21 4.96 -9.99 3.74
CA LYS A 21 3.53 -10.06 3.38
C LYS A 21 2.65 -9.66 4.56
N ALA A 22 2.89 -10.23 5.74
CA ALA A 22 2.15 -9.86 6.95
C ALA A 22 2.30 -8.37 7.33
N ALA A 23 3.50 -7.81 7.23
CA ALA A 23 3.74 -6.39 7.49
C ALA A 23 3.00 -5.48 6.48
N LEU A 24 3.03 -5.83 5.19
CA LEU A 24 2.29 -5.12 4.14
C LEU A 24 0.78 -5.17 4.37
N GLN A 25 0.24 -6.34 4.76
CA GLN A 25 -1.18 -6.49 5.09
C GLN A 25 -1.60 -5.55 6.23
N GLY A 26 -0.84 -5.52 7.33
CA GLY A 26 -1.13 -4.61 8.46
C GLY A 26 -1.03 -3.13 8.07
N TRP A 27 -0.12 -2.78 7.16
CA TRP A 27 -0.04 -1.43 6.63
C TRP A 27 -1.24 -1.06 5.76
N PHE A 28 -1.71 -1.98 4.90
CA PHE A 28 -2.94 -1.78 4.11
C PHE A 28 -4.19 -1.62 4.99
N ASP A 29 -4.31 -2.39 6.08
CA ASP A 29 -5.42 -2.27 7.03
C ASP A 29 -5.45 -0.88 7.68
N THR A 30 -4.28 -0.36 8.03
CA THR A 30 -4.12 0.98 8.60
C THR A 30 -4.51 2.06 7.59
N LEU A 31 -4.04 1.92 6.36
CA LEU A 31 -4.31 2.88 5.28
C LEU A 31 -5.80 2.92 4.91
N ASP A 32 -6.42 1.75 4.74
CA ASP A 32 -7.85 1.60 4.46
C ASP A 32 -8.70 2.28 5.56
N SER A 33 -8.37 2.01 6.82
CA SER A 33 -9.05 2.62 7.98
C SER A 33 -8.92 4.15 8.00
N HIS A 34 -7.74 4.70 7.68
CA HIS A 34 -7.54 6.14 7.67
C HIS A 34 -8.27 6.82 6.51
N LEU A 35 -8.19 6.26 5.31
CA LEU A 35 -8.90 6.81 4.14
C LEU A 35 -10.41 6.74 4.33
N TYR A 36 -10.92 5.65 4.89
CA TYR A 36 -12.34 5.54 5.22
C TYR A 36 -12.77 6.58 6.28
N ARG A 37 -11.97 6.81 7.32
CA ARG A 37 -12.22 7.88 8.29
C ARG A 37 -12.20 9.26 7.65
N LEU A 38 -11.22 9.54 6.77
CA LEU A 38 -11.14 10.82 6.06
C LEU A 38 -12.35 11.03 5.15
N TYR A 39 -12.81 9.99 4.46
CA TYR A 39 -14.06 10.01 3.71
C TYR A 39 -15.24 10.37 4.61
N LEU A 40 -15.40 9.72 5.77
CA LEU A 40 -16.50 9.99 6.70
C LEU A 40 -16.45 11.42 7.27
N ILE A 41 -15.26 11.94 7.57
CA ILE A 41 -15.08 13.27 8.16
C ILE A 41 -15.30 14.38 7.12
N THR A 42 -14.79 14.19 5.91
CA THR A 42 -14.75 15.25 4.88
C THR A 42 -15.88 15.14 3.86
N GLY A 43 -16.53 13.97 3.74
CA GLY A 43 -17.50 13.67 2.69
C GLY A 43 -16.89 13.56 1.28
N LYS A 44 -15.56 13.57 1.15
CA LYS A 44 -14.88 13.61 -0.16
C LYS A 44 -14.68 12.21 -0.73
N ASP A 45 -15.31 11.96 -1.87
CA ASP A 45 -15.24 10.68 -2.57
C ASP A 45 -13.82 10.29 -3.01
N ASP A 46 -12.89 11.24 -3.12
CA ASP A 46 -11.51 10.95 -3.53
C ASP A 46 -10.80 10.00 -2.57
N PHE A 47 -11.10 10.06 -1.27
CA PHE A 47 -10.59 9.08 -0.29
C PHE A 47 -11.23 7.69 -0.47
N ALA A 48 -12.52 7.64 -0.83
CA ALA A 48 -13.21 6.38 -1.10
C ALA A 48 -12.73 5.71 -2.40
N LYS A 49 -12.35 6.50 -3.42
CA LYS A 49 -11.80 6.01 -4.69
C LYS A 49 -10.47 5.28 -4.55
N ALA A 50 -9.73 5.53 -3.47
CA ALA A 50 -8.46 4.85 -3.18
C ALA A 50 -8.66 3.44 -2.56
N LEU A 51 -9.81 3.16 -1.94
CA LEU A 51 -10.08 1.88 -1.24
C LEU A 51 -10.03 0.65 -2.17
N PRO A 52 -10.60 0.67 -3.39
CA PRO A 52 -10.50 -0.46 -4.32
C PRO A 52 -9.05 -0.80 -4.69
N LEU A 53 -8.16 0.21 -4.75
CA LEU A 53 -6.75 0.04 -5.08
C LEU A 53 -6.00 -0.67 -3.94
N ILE A 54 -6.33 -0.33 -2.68
CA ILE A 54 -5.81 -1.01 -1.49
C ILE A 54 -6.27 -2.46 -1.44
N ARG A 55 -7.55 -2.71 -1.75
CA ARG A 55 -8.08 -4.08 -1.82
C ARG A 55 -7.33 -4.93 -2.84
N ARG A 56 -7.07 -4.41 -4.03
CA ARG A 56 -6.31 -5.12 -5.07
C ARG A 56 -4.86 -5.40 -4.63
N LEU A 57 -4.21 -4.42 -4.00
CA LEU A 57 -2.89 -4.59 -3.38
C LEU A 57 -2.86 -5.71 -2.35
N ARG A 58 -3.92 -5.80 -1.54
CA ARG A 58 -4.08 -6.85 -0.54
C ARG A 58 -4.12 -8.23 -1.19
N GLU A 59 -4.96 -8.38 -2.21
CA GLU A 59 -5.14 -9.63 -2.96
C GLU A 59 -3.84 -10.05 -3.65
N GLU A 60 -3.18 -9.14 -4.39
CA GLU A 60 -1.92 -9.45 -5.07
C GLU A 60 -0.78 -9.76 -4.09
N THR A 61 -0.71 -9.07 -2.94
CA THR A 61 0.28 -9.37 -1.89
C THR A 61 0.07 -10.77 -1.32
N THR A 62 -1.16 -11.23 -1.12
CA THR A 62 -1.39 -12.61 -0.65
C THR A 62 -0.99 -13.66 -1.66
N ALA A 63 -1.16 -13.37 -2.95
CA ALA A 63 -0.87 -14.28 -4.06
C ALA A 63 0.62 -14.43 -4.36
N VAL A 64 1.49 -13.57 -3.81
CA VAL A 64 2.94 -13.65 -4.06
C VAL A 64 3.55 -14.84 -3.35
N ASP A 65 4.08 -15.78 -4.14
CA ASP A 65 4.74 -17.00 -3.66
C ASP A 65 6.27 -16.97 -3.86
N GLY A 66 6.79 -15.87 -4.45
CA GLY A 66 8.21 -15.67 -4.67
C GLY A 66 8.80 -16.51 -5.82
N THR A 67 7.97 -17.24 -6.57
CA THR A 67 8.41 -18.07 -7.69
C THR A 67 8.31 -17.38 -9.04
N SER A 68 7.50 -16.32 -9.14
CA SER A 68 7.24 -15.59 -10.38
C SER A 68 7.76 -14.15 -10.33
N LEU A 69 8.61 -13.79 -11.29
CA LEU A 69 9.10 -12.43 -11.48
C LEU A 69 7.97 -11.45 -11.84
N ASP A 70 6.94 -11.92 -12.54
CA ASP A 70 5.78 -11.12 -12.93
C ASP A 70 4.95 -10.69 -11.70
N GLN A 71 4.85 -11.54 -10.68
CA GLN A 71 4.19 -11.19 -9.41
C GLN A 71 4.94 -10.07 -8.67
N VAL A 72 6.28 -10.10 -8.71
CA VAL A 72 7.12 -9.05 -8.10
C VAL A 72 6.97 -7.73 -8.85
N GLN A 73 6.89 -7.77 -10.19
CA GLN A 73 6.66 -6.59 -11.01
C GLN A 73 5.25 -6.00 -10.79
N GLY A 74 4.23 -6.84 -10.67
CA GLY A 74 2.86 -6.43 -10.33
C GLY A 74 2.81 -5.68 -8.98
N LEU A 75 3.46 -6.22 -7.95
CA LEU A 75 3.59 -5.54 -6.65
C LEU A 75 4.30 -4.19 -6.74
N GLN A 76 5.38 -4.11 -7.52
CA GLN A 76 6.11 -2.85 -7.72
C GLN A 76 5.23 -1.79 -8.39
N GLU A 77 4.48 -2.19 -9.42
CA GLU A 77 3.58 -1.29 -10.13
C GLU A 77 2.43 -0.81 -9.24
N LEU A 78 1.80 -1.71 -8.49
CA LEU A 78 0.75 -1.33 -7.55
C LEU A 78 1.28 -0.42 -6.42
N THR A 79 2.51 -0.64 -5.94
CA THR A 79 3.16 0.24 -4.97
C THR A 79 3.36 1.64 -5.55
N ARG A 80 3.76 1.73 -6.83
CA ARG A 80 3.91 3.00 -7.54
C ARG A 80 2.57 3.72 -7.67
N GLN A 81 1.51 3.00 -8.02
CA GLN A 81 0.15 3.57 -8.11
C GLN A 81 -0.33 4.08 -6.75
N LEU A 82 -0.07 3.35 -5.67
CA LEU A 82 -0.43 3.79 -4.33
C LEU A 82 0.33 5.05 -3.90
N ASN A 83 1.64 5.09 -4.13
CA ASN A 83 2.45 6.28 -3.85
C ASN A 83 1.93 7.48 -4.62
N HIS A 84 1.54 7.30 -5.88
CA HIS A 84 0.95 8.38 -6.67
C HIS A 84 -0.37 8.88 -6.05
N VAL A 85 -1.27 7.96 -5.67
CA VAL A 85 -2.53 8.33 -4.98
C VAL A 85 -2.24 9.08 -3.68
N MET A 86 -1.28 8.61 -2.87
CA MET A 86 -0.91 9.28 -1.62
C MET A 86 -0.35 10.69 -1.84
N CYS A 87 0.51 10.88 -2.85
CA CYS A 87 1.00 12.21 -3.20
C CYS A 87 -0.13 13.13 -3.65
N VAL A 88 -1.04 12.65 -4.50
CA VAL A 88 -2.21 13.43 -4.96
C VAL A 88 -3.12 13.82 -3.79
N LEU A 89 -3.31 12.94 -2.80
CA LEU A 89 -4.09 13.24 -1.61
C LEU A 89 -3.38 14.24 -0.68
N LEU A 90 -2.05 14.18 -0.57
CA LEU A 90 -1.23 15.12 0.20
C LEU A 90 -1.21 16.51 -0.43
N ASP A 91 -0.99 16.60 -1.74
CA ASP A 91 -1.01 17.87 -2.49
C ASP A 91 -2.37 18.57 -2.35
N GLN A 92 -3.46 17.81 -2.38
CA GLN A 92 -4.81 18.34 -2.15
C GLN A 92 -5.00 18.84 -0.71
N ALA A 93 -4.43 18.16 0.28
CA ALA A 93 -4.48 18.61 1.67
C ALA A 93 -3.69 19.91 1.89
N GLU A 94 -2.51 20.05 1.27
CA GLU A 94 -1.68 21.26 1.35
C GLU A 94 -2.32 22.47 0.64
N MET A 95 -2.93 22.27 -0.53
CA MET A 95 -3.69 23.34 -1.21
C MET A 95 -4.83 23.88 -0.36
N TRP A 96 -5.46 23.03 0.48
CA TRP A 96 -6.54 23.47 1.37
C TRP A 96 -6.04 24.12 2.67
N SER A 97 -4.85 23.77 3.15
CA SER A 97 -4.19 24.49 4.24
C SER A 97 -3.80 25.92 3.83
N GLY A 98 -3.57 26.17 2.54
CA GLY A 98 -3.23 27.48 2.01
C GLY A 98 -4.43 28.39 1.72
N SER A 99 -5.64 27.83 1.54
CA SER A 99 -6.85 28.62 1.20
C SER A 99 -7.57 29.26 2.40
N ASP A 100 -7.13 28.98 3.64
CA ASP A 100 -7.78 29.48 4.86
C ASP A 100 -7.05 30.71 5.48
N HIS A 101 -6.19 31.37 4.69
CA HIS A 101 -5.48 32.58 5.11
C HIS A 101 -5.74 33.75 4.14
N ASP A 102 -6.99 34.23 4.14
CA ASP A 102 -7.31 35.57 3.64
C ASP A 102 -7.95 36.38 4.78
N PRO A 103 -7.14 37.03 5.64
CA PRO A 103 -7.67 38.00 6.57
C PRO A 103 -7.99 39.25 5.75
N LYS A 104 -9.27 39.41 5.37
CA LYS A 104 -9.80 40.70 4.93
C LYS A 104 -9.44 41.76 5.98
N GLN A 105 -8.57 42.70 5.62
CA GLN A 105 -8.50 44.03 6.20
C GLN A 105 -8.37 45.06 5.08
#